data_AF-A0A0G2Z4U8-F1
#
_entry.id   AF-A0A0G2Z4U8-F1
#
_cell.length_a   1.000
_cell.length_b   1.000
_cell.length_c   1.000
_cell.angle_alpha   90.00
_cell.angle_beta   90.00
_cell.angle_gamma   90.00
#
_symmetry.space_group_name_H-M   'P 1'
#
loop_
_entity.id
_entity.type
_entity.pdbx_description
1 polymer ?
#
loop_
_entity_poly.entity_id
_entity_poly.type
_entity_poly.pdbx_seq_one_letter_code
_entity_poly.pdbx_strand_id
1 'polypeptide(L)'
;MPRPSKIEQYELEDYVLKKYAEGMSSSKISKELKEEKGISISKTAIANFLRAVREERAEISKTIVQEHIQKTIPDDLQKLDEMNEELFSWFKDPNIKKSQKLLIYDRLLRGIDLKLKNSGAGATTAEDLLKAVAERWGLDK
;
A
#
# COMPACT_ATOMS: atom_id res chain seq x y z
N MET A 1 -8.62 -26.86 -9.60
CA MET A 1 -9.23 -25.61 -10.10
C MET A 1 -10.66 -25.54 -9.61
N PRO A 2 -11.13 -24.39 -9.07
CA PRO A 2 -12.54 -24.22 -8.75
C PRO A 2 -13.40 -24.41 -10.01
N ARG A 3 -14.61 -24.95 -9.86
CA ARG A 3 -15.52 -25.12 -10.99
C ARG A 3 -15.97 -23.74 -11.47
N PRO A 4 -15.89 -23.44 -12.79
CA PRO A 4 -16.31 -22.16 -13.31
C PRO A 4 -17.78 -21.93 -12.98
N SER A 5 -18.13 -20.69 -12.62
CA SER A 5 -19.50 -20.33 -12.29
C SER A 5 -20.41 -20.50 -13.52
N LYS A 6 -21.72 -20.64 -13.32
CA LYS A 6 -22.65 -20.70 -14.47
C LYS A 6 -22.57 -19.43 -15.34
N ILE A 7 -22.19 -18.30 -14.77
CA ILE A 7 -22.06 -17.04 -15.51
C ILE A 7 -20.85 -17.12 -16.44
N GLU A 8 -19.73 -17.67 -15.96
CA GLU A 8 -18.52 -17.90 -16.77
C GLU A 8 -18.73 -18.96 -17.85
N GLN A 9 -19.43 -20.06 -17.52
CA GLN A 9 -19.71 -21.12 -18.47
C GLN A 9 -20.56 -20.66 -19.67
N TYR A 10 -21.35 -19.61 -19.50
CA TYR A 10 -22.19 -19.03 -20.55
C TYR A 10 -21.63 -17.74 -21.15
N GLU A 11 -20.40 -17.34 -20.78
CA GLU A 11 -19.75 -16.10 -21.24
C GLU A 11 -20.64 -14.85 -21.02
N LEU A 12 -21.24 -14.75 -19.83
CA LEU A 12 -22.20 -13.69 -19.46
C LEU A 12 -21.62 -12.62 -18.52
N GLU A 13 -20.33 -12.67 -18.22
CA GLU A 13 -19.65 -11.79 -17.26
C GLU A 13 -19.87 -10.32 -17.57
N ASP A 14 -19.52 -9.90 -18.78
CA ASP A 14 -19.64 -8.50 -19.22
C ASP A 14 -21.08 -8.00 -19.19
N TYR A 15 -22.02 -8.86 -19.58
CA TYR A 15 -23.43 -8.54 -19.57
C TYR A 15 -23.94 -8.33 -18.13
N VAL A 16 -23.62 -9.24 -17.21
CA VAL A 16 -24.00 -9.16 -15.80
C VAL A 16 -23.39 -7.93 -15.14
N LEU A 17 -22.12 -7.65 -15.40
CA LEU A 17 -21.42 -6.47 -14.85
C LEU A 17 -22.00 -5.17 -15.38
N LYS A 18 -22.34 -5.10 -16.68
CA LYS A 18 -22.96 -3.92 -17.29
C LYS A 18 -24.33 -3.63 -16.68
N LYS A 19 -25.21 -4.63 -16.62
CA LYS A 19 -26.55 -4.47 -16.00
C LYS A 19 -26.46 -4.14 -14.51
N TYR A 20 -25.46 -4.66 -13.81
CA TYR A 20 -25.20 -4.29 -12.43
C TYR A 20 -24.75 -2.83 -12.28
N ALA A 21 -23.90 -2.34 -13.18
CA ALA A 21 -23.46 -0.94 -13.22
C ALA A 21 -24.62 0.04 -13.51
N GLU A 22 -25.63 -0.40 -14.27
CA GLU A 22 -26.88 0.33 -14.50
C GLU A 22 -27.80 0.37 -13.25
N GLY A 23 -27.36 -0.17 -12.10
CA GLY A 23 -28.08 -0.13 -10.83
C GLY A 23 -29.11 -1.25 -10.66
N MET A 24 -29.10 -2.27 -11.53
CA MET A 24 -30.03 -3.38 -11.42
C MET A 24 -29.69 -4.34 -10.27
N SER A 25 -30.71 -4.82 -9.57
CA SER A 25 -30.54 -5.84 -8.54
C SER A 25 -30.36 -7.23 -9.16
N SER A 26 -29.70 -8.15 -8.45
CA SER A 26 -29.46 -9.52 -8.92
C SER A 26 -30.74 -10.29 -9.29
N SER A 27 -31.88 -9.91 -8.70
CA SER A 27 -33.20 -10.46 -9.04
C SER A 27 -33.69 -9.98 -10.41
N LYS A 28 -33.48 -8.70 -10.75
CA LYS A 28 -33.83 -8.13 -12.06
C LYS A 28 -32.92 -8.72 -13.16
N ILE A 29 -31.62 -8.78 -12.91
CA ILE A 29 -30.64 -9.36 -13.84
C ILE A 29 -30.97 -10.84 -14.13
N SER A 30 -31.37 -11.61 -13.12
CA SER A 30 -31.81 -13.01 -13.29
C SER A 30 -33.03 -13.14 -14.21
N LYS A 31 -34.00 -12.23 -14.11
CA LYS A 31 -35.18 -12.22 -14.98
C LYS A 31 -34.83 -11.82 -16.40
N GLU A 32 -34.03 -10.76 -16.55
CA GLU A 32 -33.61 -10.24 -17.85
C GLU A 32 -32.76 -11.27 -18.62
N LEU A 33 -31.86 -11.99 -17.94
CA LEU A 33 -31.11 -13.11 -18.55
C LEU A 33 -32.02 -14.22 -19.06
N LYS A 34 -33.14 -14.48 -18.36
CA LYS A 34 -34.12 -15.47 -18.79
C LYS A 34 -34.96 -14.96 -19.97
N GLU A 35 -35.28 -13.67 -20.00
CA GLU A 35 -36.11 -13.04 -21.04
C GLU A 35 -35.34 -12.76 -22.32
N GLU A 36 -34.16 -12.14 -22.25
CA GLU A 36 -33.37 -11.75 -23.42
C GLU A 36 -32.53 -12.88 -23.99
N LYS A 37 -31.96 -13.73 -23.12
CA LYS A 37 -31.00 -14.78 -23.53
C LYS A 37 -31.53 -16.20 -23.36
N GLY A 38 -32.72 -16.39 -22.78
CA GLY A 38 -33.30 -17.71 -22.52
C GLY A 38 -32.56 -18.53 -21.45
N ILE A 39 -31.59 -17.93 -20.74
CA ILE A 39 -30.71 -18.65 -19.81
C ILE A 39 -31.20 -18.45 -18.38
N SER A 40 -31.43 -19.55 -17.67
CA SER A 40 -31.86 -19.49 -16.27
C SER A 40 -30.66 -19.55 -15.31
N ILE A 41 -30.31 -18.39 -14.74
CA ILE A 41 -29.32 -18.26 -13.68
C ILE A 41 -30.00 -17.75 -12.42
N SER A 42 -29.72 -18.36 -11.26
CA SER A 42 -30.32 -17.96 -9.99
C SER A 42 -29.75 -16.62 -9.51
N LYS A 43 -30.58 -15.82 -8.83
CA LYS A 43 -30.16 -14.57 -8.18
C LYS A 43 -28.95 -14.75 -7.25
N THR A 44 -28.84 -15.91 -6.60
CA THR A 44 -27.75 -16.25 -5.68
C THR A 44 -26.43 -16.46 -6.42
N ALA A 45 -26.46 -17.10 -7.60
CA ALA A 45 -25.27 -17.27 -8.43
C ALA A 45 -24.73 -15.92 -8.93
N ILE A 46 -25.64 -15.01 -9.34
CA ILE A 46 -25.29 -13.64 -9.73
C ILE A 46 -24.67 -12.87 -8.55
N ALA A 47 -25.29 -12.94 -7.37
CA ALA A 47 -24.76 -12.27 -6.18
C ALA A 47 -23.36 -12.79 -5.79
N ASN A 48 -23.15 -14.12 -5.85
CA ASN A 48 -21.85 -14.73 -5.55
C ASN A 48 -20.78 -14.33 -6.57
N PHE A 49 -21.11 -14.29 -7.86
CA PHE A 49 -20.20 -13.81 -8.91
C PHE A 49 -19.81 -12.34 -8.68
N LEU A 50 -20.80 -11.46 -8.44
CA LEU A 50 -20.53 -10.04 -8.17
C LEU A 50 -19.66 -9.84 -6.91
N ARG A 51 -19.83 -10.69 -5.89
CA ARG A 51 -18.97 -10.67 -4.71
C ARG A 51 -17.54 -11.11 -5.04
N ALA A 52 -17.38 -12.22 -5.78
CA ALA A 52 -16.07 -12.71 -6.19
C ALA A 52 -15.31 -11.67 -7.02
N VAL A 53 -15.98 -11.01 -7.98
CA VAL A 53 -15.37 -9.93 -8.78
C VAL A 53 -14.94 -8.75 -7.91
N ARG A 54 -15.68 -8.42 -6.84
CA ARG A 54 -15.28 -7.36 -5.90
C ARG A 54 -14.06 -7.75 -5.09
N GLU A 55 -14.01 -8.99 -4.60
CA GLU A 55 -12.88 -9.53 -3.85
C GLU A 55 -11.62 -9.55 -4.74
N GLU A 56 -11.74 -10.05 -5.97
CA GLU A 56 -10.66 -10.05 -6.96
C GLU A 56 -10.17 -8.64 -7.29
N ARG A 57 -11.08 -7.68 -7.54
CA ARG A 57 -10.70 -6.28 -7.78
C ARG A 57 -10.02 -5.65 -6.56
N ALA A 58 -10.43 -6.01 -5.34
CA ALA A 58 -9.80 -5.54 -4.12
C ALA A 58 -8.39 -6.11 -3.96
N GLU A 59 -8.20 -7.40 -4.26
CA GLU A 59 -6.87 -8.04 -4.28
C GLU A 59 -5.95 -7.44 -5.34
N ILE A 60 -6.43 -7.26 -6.58
CA ILE A 60 -5.69 -6.60 -7.65
C ILE A 60 -5.30 -5.18 -7.25
N SER A 61 -6.23 -4.41 -6.70
CA SER A 61 -5.96 -3.03 -6.24
C SER A 61 -4.91 -3.01 -5.13
N LYS A 62 -5.00 -3.95 -4.18
CA LYS A 62 -4.01 -4.09 -3.11
C LYS A 62 -2.62 -4.42 -3.66
N THR A 63 -2.54 -5.32 -4.64
CA THR A 63 -1.28 -5.68 -5.29
C THR A 63 -0.70 -4.48 -6.04
N ILE A 64 -1.50 -3.74 -6.82
CA ILE A 64 -1.05 -2.52 -7.52
C ILE A 64 -0.50 -1.49 -6.53
N VAL A 65 -1.20 -1.27 -5.41
CA VAL A 65 -0.75 -0.34 -4.37
C VAL A 65 0.54 -0.84 -3.71
N GLN A 66 0.67 -2.13 -3.42
CA GLN A 66 1.89 -2.71 -2.87
C GLN A 66 3.08 -2.59 -3.83
N GLU A 67 2.87 -2.85 -5.12
CA GLU A 67 3.89 -2.65 -6.16
C GLU A 67 4.28 -1.19 -6.31
N HIS A 68 3.31 -0.27 -6.26
CA HIS A 68 3.58 1.16 -6.28
C HIS A 68 4.43 1.58 -5.08
N ILE A 69 4.05 1.15 -3.88
CA ILE A 69 4.79 1.40 -2.63
C ILE A 69 6.21 0.84 -2.72
N GLN A 70 6.39 -0.39 -3.22
CA GLN A 70 7.73 -0.98 -3.39
C GLN A 70 8.61 -0.22 -4.37
N LYS A 71 8.01 0.41 -5.40
CA LYS A 71 8.73 1.24 -6.37
C LYS A 71 9.05 2.63 -5.83
N THR A 72 8.19 3.23 -5.01
CA THR A 72 8.37 4.60 -4.51
C THR A 72 9.17 4.68 -3.21
N ILE A 73 9.17 3.62 -2.38
CA ILE A 73 9.96 3.57 -1.13
C ILE A 73 11.45 3.88 -1.36
N PRO A 74 12.14 3.30 -2.37
CA PRO A 74 13.54 3.61 -2.64
C PRO A 74 13.77 5.10 -2.94
N ASP A 75 12.94 5.70 -3.78
CA ASP A 75 13.02 7.12 -4.14
C ASP A 75 12.75 8.02 -2.92
N ASP A 76 11.79 7.64 -2.07
CA ASP A 76 11.48 8.39 -0.85
C ASP A 76 12.58 8.24 0.22
N LEU A 77 13.24 7.08 0.30
CA LEU A 77 14.40 6.87 1.16
C LEU A 77 15.60 7.71 0.69
N GLN A 78 15.83 7.80 -0.63
CA GLN A 78 16.85 8.68 -1.20
C GLN A 78 16.58 10.15 -0.87
N LYS A 79 15.34 10.63 -1.04
CA LYS A 79 14.97 11.99 -0.63
C LYS A 79 15.17 12.22 0.86
N LEU A 80 14.89 11.23 1.71
CA LEU A 80 15.17 11.30 3.14
C LEU A 80 16.68 11.36 3.44
N ASP A 81 17.53 10.69 2.66
CA ASP A 81 18.98 10.86 2.74
C ASP A 81 19.41 12.28 2.36
N GLU A 82 18.94 12.81 1.24
CA GLU A 82 19.22 14.18 0.79
C GLU A 82 18.80 15.23 1.84
N MET A 83 17.58 15.10 2.39
CA MET A 83 17.10 15.99 3.46
C MET A 83 17.95 15.89 4.73
N ASN A 84 18.44 14.69 5.07
CA ASN A 84 19.31 14.51 6.22
C ASN A 84 20.70 15.12 5.98
N GLU A 85 21.23 15.07 4.77
CA GLU A 85 22.48 15.75 4.40
C GLU A 85 22.35 17.26 4.54
N GLU A 86 21.25 17.85 4.07
CA GLU A 86 20.96 19.28 4.25
C GLU A 86 20.83 19.66 5.73
N LEU A 87 20.07 18.88 6.51
CA LEU A 87 19.94 19.10 7.96
C LEU A 87 21.29 19.00 8.67
N PHE A 88 22.15 18.06 8.26
CA PHE A 88 23.48 17.93 8.84
C PHE A 88 24.39 19.10 8.47
N SER A 89 24.28 19.61 7.24
CA SER A 89 24.95 20.84 6.81
C SER A 89 24.53 22.03 7.69
N TRP A 90 23.23 22.21 7.93
CA TRP A 90 22.74 23.26 8.83
C TRP A 90 23.19 23.04 10.28
N PHE A 91 23.21 21.81 10.77
CA PHE A 91 23.69 21.52 12.13
C PHE A 91 25.14 21.98 12.36
N LYS A 92 25.99 21.83 11.33
CA LYS A 92 27.38 22.27 11.34
C LYS A 92 27.57 23.78 11.22
N ASP A 93 26.57 24.51 10.74
CA ASP A 93 26.65 25.97 10.59
C ASP A 93 26.89 26.66 11.95
N PRO A 94 27.98 27.43 12.11
CA PRO A 94 28.27 28.14 13.35
C PRO A 94 27.29 29.28 13.67
N ASN A 95 26.54 29.78 12.68
CA ASN A 95 25.63 30.92 12.84
C ASN A 95 24.24 30.54 13.38
N ILE A 96 23.96 29.25 13.54
CA ILE A 96 22.66 28.78 14.04
C ILE A 96 22.63 28.78 15.57
N LYS A 97 21.54 29.31 16.13
CA LYS A 97 21.32 29.35 17.58
C LYS A 97 21.24 27.94 18.16
N LYS A 98 21.73 27.76 19.38
CA LYS A 98 21.76 26.45 20.07
C LYS A 98 20.39 25.77 20.13
N SER A 99 19.30 26.52 20.33
CA SER A 99 17.93 26.00 20.32
C SER A 99 17.51 25.44 18.95
N GLN A 100 17.93 26.08 17.86
CA GLN A 100 17.66 25.61 16.49
C GLN A 100 18.51 24.38 16.15
N LYS A 101 19.75 24.29 16.64
CA LYS A 101 20.58 23.07 16.50
C LYS A 101 19.95 21.85 17.16
N LEU A 102 19.34 22.02 18.34
CA LEU A 102 18.60 20.96 19.02
C LEU A 102 17.40 20.46 18.21
N LEU A 103 16.67 21.36 17.55
CA LEU A 103 15.55 20.99 16.67
C LEU A 103 16.02 20.23 15.42
N ILE A 104 17.15 20.63 14.84
CA ILE A 104 17.77 19.94 13.71
C ILE A 104 18.19 18.52 14.12
N TYR A 105 18.80 18.38 15.29
CA TYR A 105 19.19 17.09 15.86
C TYR A 105 18.00 16.15 16.09
N ASP A 106 16.90 16.66 16.67
CA ASP A 106 15.67 15.87 16.87
C ASP A 106 15.08 15.38 15.54
N ARG A 107 15.10 16.21 14.49
CA ARG A 107 14.62 15.82 13.15
C ARG A 107 15.50 14.76 12.50
N LEU A 108 16.83 14.87 12.63
CA LEU A 108 17.77 13.85 12.16
C LEU A 108 17.52 12.49 12.85
N LEU A 109 17.31 12.48 14.17
CA LEU A 109 17.00 11.26 14.92
C LEU A 109 15.70 10.60 14.45
N ARG A 110 14.66 11.40 14.16
CA ARG A 110 13.40 10.88 13.62
C ARG A 110 13.57 10.26 12.23
N GLY A 111 14.40 10.86 11.38
CA GLY A 111 14.74 10.30 10.07
C GLY A 111 15.41 8.93 10.20
N ILE A 112 16.33 8.78 11.16
CA ILE A 112 17.00 7.51 11.45
C ILE A 112 16.01 6.47 11.99
N ASP A 113 15.17 6.83 12.96
CA ASP A 113 14.13 5.94 13.52
C ASP A 113 13.15 5.43 12.44
N LEU A 114 12.76 6.30 11.52
CA LEU A 114 11.86 5.95 10.42
C LEU A 114 12.52 4.99 9.42
N LYS A 115 13.82 5.17 9.13
CA LYS A 115 14.62 4.23 8.32
C LYS A 115 14.75 2.88 9.02
N LEU A 116 14.99 2.86 10.32
CA LEU A 116 15.11 1.64 11.11
C LEU A 116 13.82 0.82 11.10
N LYS A 117 12.68 1.46 11.38
CA LYS A 117 11.36 0.81 11.37
C LYS A 117 10.99 0.20 10.02
N ASN A 118 11.42 0.82 8.92
CA ASN A 118 11.05 0.42 7.57
C ASN A 118 12.11 -0.43 6.86
N SER A 119 13.32 -0.56 7.41
CA SER A 119 14.43 -1.35 6.82
C SER A 119 14.28 -2.86 6.95
N GLY A 120 13.24 -3.35 7.64
CA GLY A 120 13.10 -4.77 7.99
C GLY A 120 14.13 -5.27 9.02
N ALA A 121 15.06 -4.42 9.48
CA ALA A 121 16.00 -4.70 10.56
C ALA A 121 15.31 -4.59 11.94
N GLY A 122 14.23 -5.34 12.14
CA GLY A 122 13.52 -5.43 13.43
C GLY A 122 14.28 -6.19 14.53
N ALA A 123 15.59 -6.46 14.36
CA ALA A 123 16.38 -7.30 15.25
C ALA A 123 17.51 -6.57 16.00
N THR A 124 17.71 -5.27 15.79
CA THR A 124 18.75 -4.50 16.48
C THR A 124 18.08 -3.48 17.39
N THR A 125 18.31 -3.59 18.70
CA THR A 125 17.69 -2.72 19.70
C THR A 125 18.21 -1.29 19.54
N ALA A 126 17.45 -0.30 20.03
CA ALA A 126 17.84 1.11 19.98
C ALA A 126 19.20 1.39 20.65
N GLU A 127 19.62 0.55 21.60
CA GLU A 127 20.91 0.62 22.30
C GLU A 127 22.10 0.27 21.40
N ASP A 128 21.97 -0.75 20.55
CA ASP A 128 23.02 -1.15 19.60
C ASP A 128 23.31 -0.06 18.57
N LEU A 129 22.29 0.71 18.22
CA LEU A 129 22.35 1.79 17.23
C LEU A 129 22.92 3.08 17.81
N LEU A 130 22.56 3.43 19.05
CA LEU A 130 23.18 4.54 19.77
C LEU A 130 24.68 4.31 19.94
N LYS A 131 25.09 3.05 20.17
CA LYS A 131 26.49 2.67 20.25
C LYS A 131 27.20 2.79 18.89
N ALA A 132 26.61 2.29 17.81
CA ALA A 132 27.19 2.42 16.46
C ALA A 132 27.30 3.88 15.98
N VAL A 133 26.33 4.74 16.35
CA VAL A 133 26.38 6.18 16.07
C VAL A 133 27.44 6.87 16.91
N ALA A 134 27.57 6.52 18.20
CA ALA A 134 28.60 7.07 19.08
C ALA A 134 30.02 6.69 18.64
N GLU A 135 30.25 5.42 18.27
CA GLU A 135 31.53 4.92 17.73
C GLU A 135 31.89 5.61 16.42
N ARG A 136 30.92 5.74 15.49
CA ARG A 136 31.15 6.37 14.18
C ARG A 136 31.42 7.87 14.28
N TRP A 137 30.92 8.53 15.32
CA TRP A 137 31.03 9.98 15.50
C TRP A 137 32.07 10.37 16.57
N GLY A 138 32.79 9.40 17.15
CA GLY A 138 33.82 9.62 18.16
C GLY A 138 33.28 10.21 19.46
N LEU A 139 32.03 9.89 19.81
CA LEU A 139 31.34 10.39 20.99
C LEU A 139 31.51 9.47 22.21
N ASP A 140 32.23 8.35 22.07
CA ASP A 140 32.56 7.44 23.16
C ASP A 140 33.65 8.05 24.07
N LYS A 141 33.37 8.04 25.38
CA LYS A 141 34.36 8.22 26.44
C LYS A 141 34.60 6.89 27.14
#